data_AF-A0A951T829-F1
#
_entry.id   AF-A0A951T829-F1
#
_cell.length_a   1.000
_cell.length_b   1.000
_cell.length_c   1.000
_cell.angle_alpha   90.00
_cell.angle_beta   90.00
_cell.angle_gamma   90.00
#
_symmetry.space_group_name_H-M   'P 1'
#
loop_
_entity.id
_entity.type
_entity.pdbx_description
1 polymer ?
#
loop_
_entity_poly.entity_id
_entity_poly.type
_entity_poly.pdbx_seq_one_letter_code
_entity_poly.pdbx_strand_id
1 'polypeptide(L)'
;MDSPLPVDKAPPAGTGTRPRRGLFTPAALVAAGVLALAAASIVEERWLGNEPWHAGMVILDDGASPPPPDALAVRARLVTRDAPAPGDALLKAAQKAAGNQFGPHFRLDTPEVAIAVAMPPGDAAPLLASGRLPKPGAREALAGDLARDEPFTLGGEPFEVVGRLRTNVGGFVFSYLLVDHPGLDTAFPDDGRTVTGWAHPQGAARLGEMEWGDNGEEEWAEGWETAADMEGENGETLEEEEPLSIPEWQGGQTRTLPLVLWTALLGVILTAAGGAMLHTRLCLRWAEDLAPDNFFAPLFREVALRPRLWRGMHLALYGVMFYAMMAAISQPLFNHRMLAFVSAMFTEGGLDHVGEAYASGSILQAAWATWKNNYLTQTVLWTFLLSVFPVALGVLKTAASFLLAGVAMAPLWTGTASMYVFHVITMVLEFEAYIMASFVVVAWAIRIFQAGRKPGPVGKMEFHWAVRIFGGAILATGILLAVAAFYEAATLVTLTAALQ
;
A
#
# COMPACT_ATOMS: atom_id res chain seq x y z
N MET A 1 7.19 39.64 -9.27
CA MET A 1 7.79 39.75 -10.62
C MET A 1 9.29 39.91 -10.40
N ASP A 2 10.03 38.81 -10.42
CA ASP A 2 11.49 38.83 -10.33
C ASP A 2 12.05 38.72 -11.76
N SER A 3 12.96 39.63 -12.10
CA SER A 3 13.64 39.69 -13.39
C SER A 3 14.37 38.38 -13.70
N PRO A 4 14.37 37.86 -14.95
CA PRO A 4 15.10 36.64 -15.27
C PRO A 4 16.60 36.88 -15.14
N LEU A 5 17.28 36.07 -14.33
CA LEU A 5 18.74 36.03 -14.29
C LEU A 5 19.24 35.72 -15.72
N PRO A 6 20.16 36.52 -16.28
CA PRO A 6 20.77 36.22 -17.57
C PRO A 6 21.54 34.90 -17.49
N VAL A 7 21.51 34.12 -18.57
CA VAL A 7 22.17 32.81 -18.71
C VAL A 7 23.69 32.90 -18.51
N ASP A 8 24.26 34.12 -18.57
CA ASP A 8 25.67 34.42 -18.24
C ASP A 8 25.98 34.46 -16.73
N LYS A 9 25.00 34.16 -15.86
CA LYS A 9 25.20 33.90 -14.43
C LYS A 9 24.95 32.43 -14.07
N ALA A 10 25.32 31.48 -14.94
CA ALA A 10 25.92 30.29 -14.37
C ALA A 10 27.05 30.77 -13.44
N PRO A 11 27.12 30.35 -12.16
CA PRO A 11 28.29 30.68 -11.36
C PRO A 11 29.51 30.29 -12.20
N PRO A 12 30.55 31.13 -12.31
CA PRO A 12 31.80 30.68 -12.91
C PRO A 12 32.15 29.36 -12.23
N ALA A 13 32.62 28.36 -13.01
CA ALA A 13 33.18 27.14 -12.45
C ALA A 13 34.13 27.56 -11.33
N GLY A 14 33.68 27.38 -10.08
CA GLY A 14 34.25 28.12 -8.97
C GLY A 14 35.65 27.61 -8.72
N THR A 15 36.66 28.43 -8.98
CA THR A 15 38.06 28.21 -8.56
C THR A 15 38.25 28.40 -7.05
N GLY A 16 37.16 28.53 -6.28
CA GLY A 16 37.16 28.58 -4.82
C GLY A 16 36.46 27.36 -4.26
N THR A 17 37.14 26.65 -3.36
CA THR A 17 36.66 25.52 -2.56
C THR A 17 35.47 25.96 -1.69
N ARG A 18 34.27 26.07 -2.26
CA ARG A 18 33.04 26.10 -1.46
C ARG A 18 33.07 24.84 -0.58
N PRO A 19 32.82 24.96 0.73
CA PRO A 19 32.79 23.78 1.59
C PRO A 19 31.74 22.83 1.04
N ARG A 20 32.18 21.65 0.58
CA ARG A 20 31.30 20.59 0.08
C ARG A 20 30.22 20.37 1.14
N ARG A 21 28.96 20.48 0.74
CA ARG A 21 27.83 20.19 1.63
C ARG A 21 27.99 18.74 2.09
N GLY A 22 28.26 18.54 3.38
CA GLY A 22 28.53 17.21 3.92
C GLY A 22 27.35 16.26 3.68
N LEU A 23 27.60 14.98 3.45
CA LEU A 23 26.53 13.97 3.31
C LEU A 23 26.25 13.23 4.62
N PHE A 24 27.02 13.52 5.68
CA PHE A 24 26.92 12.83 6.95
C PHE A 24 25.56 13.02 7.64
N THR A 25 25.11 14.27 7.82
CA THR A 25 23.82 14.53 8.49
C THR A 25 22.63 13.83 7.83
N PRO A 26 22.41 13.92 6.50
CA PRO A 26 21.28 13.21 5.88
C PRO A 26 21.45 11.69 5.95
N ALA A 27 22.66 11.16 5.78
CA ALA A 27 22.91 9.72 5.94
C ALA A 27 22.63 9.25 7.38
N ALA A 28 23.00 10.04 8.38
CA ALA A 28 22.72 9.76 9.78
C ALA A 28 21.20 9.79 10.09
N LEU A 29 20.44 10.68 9.45
CA LEU A 29 18.97 10.70 9.56
C LEU A 29 18.34 9.45 8.95
N VAL A 30 18.80 9.02 7.76
CA VAL A 30 18.35 7.75 7.16
C VAL A 30 18.67 6.58 8.08
N ALA A 31 19.91 6.49 8.58
CA ALA A 31 20.31 5.43 9.51
C ALA A 31 19.48 5.45 10.80
N ALA A 32 19.22 6.62 11.38
CA ALA A 32 18.38 6.77 12.56
C ALA A 32 16.94 6.30 12.29
N GLY A 33 16.39 6.61 11.11
CA GLY A 33 15.06 6.14 10.72
C GLY A 33 14.98 4.61 10.57
N VAL A 34 15.97 4.00 9.92
CA VAL A 34 16.08 2.53 9.80
C VAL A 34 16.24 1.88 11.19
N LEU A 35 17.07 2.44 12.06
CA LEU A 35 17.23 1.95 13.43
C LEU A 35 15.94 2.05 14.25
N ALA A 36 15.14 3.10 14.06
CA ALA A 36 13.84 3.23 14.71
C ALA A 36 12.87 2.14 14.22
N LEU A 37 12.85 1.83 12.92
CA LEU A 37 12.05 0.74 12.36
C LEU A 37 12.50 -0.63 12.91
N ALA A 38 13.81 -0.88 12.98
CA ALA A 38 14.34 -2.12 13.55
C ALA A 38 14.00 -2.26 15.03
N ALA A 39 14.10 -1.17 15.81
CA ALA A 39 13.71 -1.17 17.22
C ALA A 39 12.20 -1.44 17.39
N ALA A 40 11.36 -0.82 16.55
CA ALA A 40 9.92 -1.06 16.54
C ALA A 40 9.60 -2.53 16.23
N SER A 41 10.27 -3.12 15.25
CA SER A 41 10.14 -4.54 14.88
C SER A 41 10.51 -5.47 16.04
N ILE A 42 11.63 -5.23 16.73
CA ILE A 42 12.06 -6.07 17.87
C ILE A 42 11.07 -5.99 19.04
N VAL A 43 10.52 -4.79 19.31
CA VAL A 43 9.51 -4.61 20.34
C VAL A 43 8.22 -5.34 19.98
N GLU A 44 7.80 -5.27 18.71
CA GLU A 44 6.61 -5.96 18.21
C GLU A 44 6.73 -7.48 18.30
N GLU A 45 7.85 -8.04 17.85
CA GLU A 45 8.10 -9.50 17.88
C GLU A 45 8.04 -10.06 19.31
N ARG A 46 8.67 -9.36 20.27
CA ARG A 46 8.64 -9.76 21.69
C ARG A 46 7.25 -9.69 22.30
N TRP A 47 6.45 -8.71 21.87
CA TRP A 47 5.07 -8.60 22.31
C TRP A 47 4.22 -9.75 21.74
N LEU A 48 4.27 -9.97 20.43
CA LEU A 48 3.50 -11.02 19.76
C LEU A 48 3.81 -12.43 20.28
N GLY A 49 5.07 -12.71 20.61
CA GLY A 49 5.47 -14.01 21.17
C GLY A 49 4.78 -14.41 22.48
N ASN A 50 4.11 -13.48 23.17
CA ASN A 50 3.38 -13.74 24.41
C ASN A 50 1.85 -13.66 24.25
N GLU A 51 1.35 -13.39 23.04
CA GLU A 51 -0.05 -13.09 22.82
C GLU A 51 -0.79 -14.26 22.16
N PRO A 52 -1.92 -14.71 22.75
CA PRO A 52 -2.70 -15.80 22.19
C PRO A 52 -3.37 -15.37 20.89
N TRP A 53 -3.48 -16.29 19.93
CA TRP A 53 -4.20 -16.07 18.67
C TRP A 53 -3.68 -14.94 17.76
N HIS A 54 -2.49 -14.37 18.01
CA HIS A 54 -1.94 -13.32 17.13
C HIS A 54 -1.69 -13.78 15.69
N ALA A 55 -1.37 -15.06 15.52
CA ALA A 55 -1.23 -15.74 14.23
C ALA A 55 -2.50 -16.53 13.86
N GLY A 56 -3.64 -16.18 14.48
CA GLY A 56 -4.92 -16.84 14.30
C GLY A 56 -5.44 -16.72 12.88
N MET A 57 -6.01 -17.80 12.36
CA MET A 57 -6.70 -17.82 11.07
C MET A 57 -7.99 -18.61 11.15
N VAL A 58 -8.92 -18.26 10.28
CA VAL A 58 -10.16 -18.98 10.00
C VAL A 58 -10.14 -19.34 8.52
N ILE A 59 -10.24 -20.62 8.19
CA ILE A 59 -10.37 -21.12 6.83
C ILE A 59 -11.81 -21.61 6.65
N LEU A 60 -12.44 -21.17 5.57
CA LEU A 60 -13.84 -21.34 5.20
C LEU A 60 -13.89 -22.03 3.84
N ASP A 61 -13.30 -23.23 3.76
CA ASP A 61 -13.44 -24.16 2.65
C ASP A 61 -13.58 -25.59 3.20
N ASP A 62 -14.51 -26.34 2.62
CA ASP A 62 -15.03 -27.65 3.06
C ASP A 62 -14.10 -28.81 2.63
N GLY A 63 -13.36 -28.67 1.52
CA GLY A 63 -12.97 -29.87 0.75
C GLY A 63 -11.48 -30.12 0.50
N ALA A 64 -10.62 -29.10 0.42
CA ALA A 64 -9.30 -29.29 -0.19
C ALA A 64 -8.22 -29.84 0.76
N SER A 65 -8.32 -29.58 2.07
CA SER A 65 -7.31 -29.97 3.04
C SER A 65 -7.91 -30.32 4.40
N PRO A 66 -7.51 -31.44 5.02
CA PRO A 66 -8.00 -31.78 6.35
C PRO A 66 -7.56 -30.73 7.37
N PRO A 67 -8.41 -30.38 8.35
CA PRO A 67 -8.05 -29.42 9.39
C PRO A 67 -6.83 -29.92 10.18
N PRO A 68 -5.92 -29.03 10.59
CA PRO A 68 -4.79 -29.41 11.41
C PRO A 68 -5.25 -29.95 12.78
N PRO A 69 -4.41 -30.73 13.48
CA PRO A 69 -4.68 -31.13 14.85
C PRO A 69 -5.02 -29.91 15.72
N ASP A 70 -5.99 -30.05 16.62
CA ASP A 70 -6.47 -29.01 17.54
C ASP A 70 -7.18 -27.80 16.87
N ALA A 71 -7.49 -27.89 15.57
CA ALA A 71 -8.34 -26.89 14.92
C ALA A 71 -9.78 -26.94 15.47
N LEU A 72 -10.38 -25.76 15.62
CA LEU A 72 -11.74 -25.60 16.10
C LEU A 72 -12.69 -25.52 14.91
N ALA A 73 -13.74 -26.35 14.89
CA ALA A 73 -14.77 -26.26 13.86
C ALA A 73 -15.46 -24.89 13.90
N VAL A 74 -15.78 -24.35 12.72
CA VAL A 74 -16.50 -23.09 12.59
C VAL A 74 -17.69 -23.15 11.64
N ARG A 75 -18.67 -22.27 11.90
CA ARG A 75 -19.74 -21.91 10.97
C ARG A 75 -19.71 -20.39 10.79
N ALA A 76 -19.80 -19.93 9.56
CA ALA A 76 -19.68 -18.52 9.20
C ALA A 76 -20.84 -18.05 8.33
N ARG A 77 -21.24 -16.79 8.52
CA ARG A 77 -22.31 -16.14 7.75
C ARG A 77 -22.12 -14.63 7.70
N LEU A 78 -22.43 -13.97 6.58
CA LEU A 78 -22.45 -12.51 6.49
C LEU A 78 -23.53 -11.93 7.41
N VAL A 79 -23.21 -10.84 8.10
CA VAL A 79 -24.17 -10.13 8.93
C VAL A 79 -25.08 -9.23 8.10
N THR A 80 -26.33 -9.08 8.54
CA THR A 80 -27.27 -8.11 7.97
C THR A 80 -27.64 -7.04 8.99
N ARG A 81 -27.97 -5.83 8.53
CA ARG A 81 -28.40 -4.71 9.38
C ARG A 81 -29.52 -3.93 8.70
N ASP A 82 -30.46 -3.47 9.51
CA ASP A 82 -31.57 -2.63 9.05
C ASP A 82 -31.14 -1.17 8.84
N ALA A 83 -30.06 -0.74 9.51
CA ALA A 83 -29.51 0.61 9.42
C ALA A 83 -28.01 0.59 9.08
N PRO A 84 -27.49 1.60 8.37
CA PRO A 84 -26.06 1.72 8.09
C PRO A 84 -25.23 1.84 9.37
N ALA A 85 -24.11 1.13 9.43
CA ALA A 85 -23.13 1.22 10.50
C ALA A 85 -22.13 2.37 10.26
N PRO A 86 -21.42 2.85 11.30
CA PRO A 86 -20.33 3.80 11.15
C PRO A 86 -19.29 3.30 10.15
N GLY A 87 -18.87 4.19 9.24
CA GLY A 87 -17.91 3.88 8.17
C GLY A 87 -18.55 3.38 6.86
N ASP A 88 -19.81 2.91 6.87
CA ASP A 88 -20.47 2.40 5.66
C ASP A 88 -20.52 3.41 4.52
N ALA A 89 -20.84 4.66 4.84
CA ALA A 89 -20.92 5.72 3.84
C ALA A 89 -19.58 5.94 3.12
N LEU A 90 -18.47 5.85 3.86
CA LEU A 90 -17.13 5.99 3.29
C LEU A 90 -16.75 4.78 2.44
N LEU A 91 -16.99 3.56 2.94
CA LEU A 91 -16.70 2.32 2.21
C LEU A 91 -17.51 2.23 0.91
N LYS A 92 -18.80 2.59 0.95
CA LYS A 92 -19.67 2.66 -0.24
C LYS A 92 -19.19 3.70 -1.24
N ALA A 93 -18.78 4.88 -0.77
CA ALA A 93 -18.22 5.91 -1.64
C ALA A 93 -16.91 5.45 -2.30
N ALA A 94 -16.05 4.75 -1.56
CA ALA A 94 -14.81 4.19 -2.07
C ALA A 94 -15.06 3.05 -3.06
N GLN A 95 -15.99 2.13 -2.76
CA GLN A 95 -16.42 1.08 -3.69
C GLN A 95 -16.93 1.67 -5.01
N LYS A 96 -17.77 2.72 -4.92
CA LYS A 96 -18.28 3.41 -6.10
C LYS A 96 -17.17 4.05 -6.94
N ALA A 97 -16.13 4.58 -6.30
CA ALA A 97 -14.99 5.16 -7.00
C ALA A 97 -14.07 4.09 -7.61
N ALA A 98 -13.94 2.93 -6.97
CA ALA A 98 -13.17 1.79 -7.46
C ALA A 98 -13.86 1.08 -8.63
N GLY A 99 -15.20 1.04 -8.66
CA GLY A 99 -15.97 0.29 -9.65
C GLY A 99 -15.91 -1.23 -9.40
N ASN A 100 -16.36 -2.02 -10.38
CA ASN A 100 -16.44 -3.49 -10.28
C ASN A 100 -15.18 -4.18 -10.83
N GLN A 101 -13.99 -3.64 -10.53
CA GLN A 101 -12.73 -4.09 -11.15
C GLN A 101 -12.32 -5.53 -10.82
N PHE A 102 -12.79 -6.10 -9.70
CA PHE A 102 -12.38 -7.43 -9.19
C PHE A 102 -13.56 -8.42 -9.15
N GLY A 103 -14.58 -8.20 -10.00
CA GLY A 103 -15.80 -9.00 -9.99
C GLY A 103 -16.58 -8.90 -8.65
N PRO A 104 -17.50 -9.84 -8.38
CA PRO A 104 -18.33 -9.84 -7.17
C PRO A 104 -17.62 -10.38 -5.92
N HIS A 105 -16.45 -11.01 -6.07
CA HIS A 105 -15.71 -11.66 -4.99
C HIS A 105 -15.05 -10.68 -4.03
N PHE A 106 -14.72 -9.47 -4.49
CA PHE A 106 -14.12 -8.44 -3.66
C PHE A 106 -14.87 -7.11 -3.73
N ARG A 107 -15.46 -6.73 -2.60
CA ARG A 107 -16.08 -5.41 -2.40
C ARG A 107 -15.59 -4.75 -1.11
N LEU A 108 -15.24 -3.48 -1.20
CA LEU A 108 -14.84 -2.65 -0.06
C LEU A 108 -15.97 -2.50 0.97
N ASP A 109 -17.22 -2.58 0.51
CA ASP A 109 -18.43 -2.42 1.33
C ASP A 109 -19.05 -3.75 1.80
N THR A 110 -18.37 -4.89 1.60
CA THR A 110 -18.81 -6.18 2.16
C THR A 110 -18.97 -6.06 3.68
N PRO A 111 -20.09 -6.54 4.26
CA PRO A 111 -20.31 -6.48 5.71
C PRO A 111 -19.38 -7.44 6.46
N GLU A 112 -19.42 -7.41 7.78
CA GLU A 112 -18.69 -8.35 8.63
C GLU A 112 -19.22 -9.77 8.46
N VAL A 113 -18.39 -10.71 8.86
CA VAL A 113 -18.75 -12.12 8.98
C VAL A 113 -18.97 -12.42 10.46
N ALA A 114 -20.05 -13.11 10.79
CA ALA A 114 -20.21 -13.75 12.09
C ALA A 114 -19.69 -15.18 12.02
N ILE A 115 -18.82 -15.55 12.96
CA ILE A 115 -18.12 -16.83 12.98
C ILE A 115 -18.41 -17.50 14.34
N ALA A 116 -19.23 -18.55 14.31
CA ALA A 116 -19.42 -19.44 15.45
C ALA A 116 -18.28 -20.43 15.52
N VAL A 117 -17.58 -20.45 16.65
CA VAL A 117 -16.40 -21.30 16.88
C VAL A 117 -16.69 -22.26 18.02
N ALA A 118 -16.40 -23.54 17.81
CA ALA A 118 -16.49 -24.59 18.85
C ALA A 118 -15.38 -24.43 19.91
N MET A 119 -15.32 -23.27 20.57
CA MET A 119 -14.28 -22.87 21.50
C MET A 119 -14.69 -23.12 22.96
N PRO A 120 -13.85 -23.76 23.78
CA PRO A 120 -14.06 -23.83 25.22
C PRO A 120 -14.15 -22.41 25.85
N PRO A 121 -15.08 -22.15 26.79
CA PRO A 121 -15.23 -20.81 27.39
C PRO A 121 -13.94 -20.26 28.05
N GLY A 122 -13.08 -21.16 28.56
CA GLY A 122 -11.79 -20.80 29.15
C GLY A 122 -10.79 -20.21 28.15
N ASP A 123 -10.91 -20.58 26.86
CA ASP A 123 -9.98 -20.16 25.81
C ASP A 123 -10.38 -18.82 25.18
N ALA A 124 -11.66 -18.44 25.30
CA ALA A 124 -12.16 -17.14 24.85
C ALA A 124 -11.81 -16.01 25.83
N ALA A 125 -11.67 -16.29 27.13
CA ALA A 125 -11.44 -15.28 28.16
C ALA A 125 -10.15 -14.44 27.95
N PRO A 126 -9.00 -15.05 27.58
CA PRO A 126 -7.76 -14.30 27.31
C PRO A 126 -7.85 -13.37 26.09
N LEU A 127 -8.79 -13.62 25.18
CA LEU A 127 -8.98 -12.87 23.93
C LEU A 127 -9.76 -11.57 24.15
N LEU A 128 -10.43 -11.42 25.30
CA LEU A 128 -11.28 -10.28 25.60
C LEU A 128 -10.45 -9.04 25.93
N ALA A 129 -10.76 -7.92 25.28
CA ALA A 129 -10.23 -6.59 25.60
C ALA A 129 -11.17 -5.79 26.50
N SER A 130 -12.47 -5.87 26.25
CA SER A 130 -13.49 -5.13 27.01
C SER A 130 -14.86 -5.81 26.95
N GLY A 131 -15.77 -5.45 27.86
CA GLY A 131 -17.09 -6.05 27.97
C GLY A 131 -17.07 -7.37 28.74
N ARG A 132 -17.83 -8.36 28.27
CA ARG A 132 -17.95 -9.69 28.89
C ARG A 132 -17.99 -10.77 27.83
N LEU A 133 -17.78 -12.03 28.24
CA LEU A 133 -17.99 -13.17 27.36
C LEU A 133 -19.48 -13.36 27.03
N PRO A 134 -19.80 -13.87 25.81
CA PRO A 134 -21.14 -14.30 25.45
C PRO A 134 -21.61 -15.42 26.37
N LYS A 135 -22.89 -15.41 26.73
CA LYS A 135 -23.52 -16.54 27.42
C LYS A 135 -23.73 -17.69 26.44
N PRO A 136 -23.40 -18.95 26.80
CA PRO A 136 -23.63 -20.09 25.92
C PRO A 136 -25.07 -20.16 25.41
N GLY A 137 -25.24 -20.24 24.09
CA GLY A 137 -26.54 -20.30 23.43
C GLY A 137 -27.34 -19.01 23.38
N ALA A 138 -26.86 -17.92 23.98
CA ALA A 138 -27.45 -16.61 23.82
C ALA A 138 -27.03 -16.00 22.47
N ARG A 139 -27.87 -15.11 21.93
CA ARG A 139 -27.60 -14.38 20.69
C ARG A 139 -26.69 -13.18 20.96
N GLU A 140 -25.51 -13.50 21.44
CA GLU A 140 -24.49 -12.55 21.90
C GLU A 140 -23.18 -12.82 21.15
N ALA A 141 -22.48 -11.76 20.76
CA ALA A 141 -21.24 -11.85 20.00
C ALA A 141 -20.13 -10.98 20.60
N LEU A 142 -18.89 -11.36 20.35
CA LEU A 142 -17.71 -10.53 20.58
C LEU A 142 -17.31 -9.87 19.27
N ALA A 143 -17.21 -8.54 19.26
CA ALA A 143 -16.67 -7.81 18.11
C ALA A 143 -15.16 -8.02 17.99
N GLY A 144 -14.71 -8.36 16.79
CA GLY A 144 -13.34 -8.15 16.36
C GLY A 144 -12.86 -6.72 16.52
N ASP A 145 -11.55 -6.48 16.40
CA ASP A 145 -10.98 -5.13 16.59
C ASP A 145 -11.66 -4.05 15.72
N LEU A 146 -11.99 -4.37 14.47
CA LEU A 146 -12.60 -3.46 13.51
C LEU A 146 -14.07 -3.76 13.21
N ALA A 147 -14.62 -4.84 13.79
CA ALA A 147 -16.06 -5.10 13.74
C ALA A 147 -16.80 -4.02 14.55
N ARG A 148 -17.95 -3.55 14.05
CA ARG A 148 -18.66 -2.46 14.72
C ARG A 148 -19.48 -2.94 15.93
N ASP A 149 -19.84 -2.02 16.83
CA ASP A 149 -20.57 -2.35 18.07
C ASP A 149 -22.09 -2.43 17.87
N GLU A 150 -22.63 -2.02 16.71
CA GLU A 150 -24.07 -2.05 16.48
C GLU A 150 -24.61 -3.48 16.43
N PRO A 151 -25.84 -3.69 16.94
CA PRO A 151 -26.56 -4.94 16.74
C PRO A 151 -26.68 -5.30 15.27
N PHE A 152 -26.76 -6.60 15.00
CA PHE A 152 -26.88 -7.15 13.66
C PHE A 152 -27.82 -8.35 13.65
N THR A 153 -28.14 -8.86 12.47
CA THR A 153 -28.99 -10.03 12.30
C THR A 153 -28.27 -11.16 11.57
N LEU A 154 -28.59 -12.40 11.95
CA LEU A 154 -28.15 -13.64 11.32
C LEU A 154 -29.34 -14.59 11.16
N GLY A 155 -29.59 -15.09 9.95
CA GLY A 155 -30.76 -15.95 9.70
C GLY A 155 -32.09 -15.32 10.11
N GLY A 156 -32.19 -13.97 10.10
CA GLY A 156 -33.35 -13.22 10.57
C GLY A 156 -33.41 -12.99 12.09
N GLU A 157 -32.44 -13.50 12.85
CA GLU A 157 -32.40 -13.40 14.30
C GLU A 157 -31.47 -12.26 14.76
N PRO A 158 -31.89 -11.42 15.73
CA PRO A 158 -31.06 -10.32 16.22
C PRO A 158 -29.97 -10.81 17.18
N PHE A 159 -28.79 -10.22 17.05
CA PHE A 159 -27.61 -10.43 17.88
C PHE A 159 -27.15 -9.14 18.54
N GLU A 160 -26.75 -9.25 19.81
CA GLU A 160 -26.15 -8.17 20.59
C GLU A 160 -24.63 -8.33 20.66
N VAL A 161 -23.90 -7.23 20.48
CA VAL A 161 -22.45 -7.19 20.72
C VAL A 161 -22.19 -6.91 22.20
N VAL A 162 -21.62 -7.87 22.92
CA VAL A 162 -21.50 -7.81 24.40
C VAL A 162 -20.06 -7.58 24.89
N GLY A 163 -19.11 -7.57 23.97
CA GLY A 163 -17.70 -7.36 24.26
C GLY A 163 -16.87 -7.23 22.99
N ARG A 164 -15.58 -6.95 23.18
CA ARG A 164 -14.62 -6.73 22.09
C ARG A 164 -13.36 -7.54 22.32
N LEU A 165 -12.87 -8.15 21.25
CA LEU A 165 -11.60 -8.87 21.19
C LEU A 165 -10.42 -7.89 21.23
N ARG A 166 -9.26 -8.35 21.69
CA ARG A 166 -8.03 -7.55 21.62
C ARG A 166 -7.61 -7.32 20.17
N THR A 167 -6.84 -6.24 19.97
CA THR A 167 -6.33 -5.79 18.67
C THR A 167 -5.45 -6.83 17.97
N ASN A 168 -4.94 -7.78 18.74
CA ASN A 168 -4.03 -8.84 18.33
C ASN A 168 -4.69 -10.23 18.28
N VAL A 169 -6.02 -10.31 18.27
CA VAL A 169 -6.71 -11.57 18.00
C VAL A 169 -6.86 -11.72 16.48
N GLY A 170 -5.92 -12.46 15.88
CA GLY A 170 -5.95 -12.80 14.46
C GLY A 170 -7.17 -13.66 14.10
N GLY A 171 -7.53 -13.69 12.82
CA GLY A 171 -8.70 -14.41 12.32
C GLY A 171 -10.02 -13.67 12.50
N PHE A 172 -10.08 -12.72 13.43
CA PHE A 172 -11.32 -12.01 13.79
C PHE A 172 -11.25 -10.49 13.62
N VAL A 173 -10.33 -9.94 12.81
CA VAL A 173 -10.12 -8.48 12.71
C VAL A 173 -11.39 -7.73 12.30
N PHE A 174 -12.09 -8.21 11.28
CA PHE A 174 -13.33 -7.62 10.76
C PHE A 174 -14.50 -8.63 10.79
N SER A 175 -14.61 -9.34 11.90
CA SER A 175 -15.65 -10.35 12.10
C SER A 175 -16.08 -10.42 13.56
N TYR A 176 -17.20 -11.11 13.80
CA TYR A 176 -17.71 -11.38 15.13
C TYR A 176 -17.37 -12.80 15.53
N LEU A 177 -16.88 -12.99 16.76
CA LEU A 177 -16.71 -14.30 17.37
C LEU A 177 -17.96 -14.65 18.18
N LEU A 178 -18.55 -15.79 17.86
CA LEU A 178 -19.65 -16.41 18.59
C LEU A 178 -19.13 -17.72 19.21
N VAL A 179 -19.56 -18.03 20.42
CA VAL A 179 -19.28 -19.34 21.03
C VAL A 179 -20.32 -20.31 20.51
N ASP A 180 -19.89 -21.31 19.74
CA ASP A 180 -20.79 -22.25 19.10
C ASP A 180 -21.61 -23.05 20.12
N HIS A 181 -22.89 -23.20 19.83
CA HIS A 181 -23.86 -23.83 20.72
C HIS A 181 -25.10 -24.26 19.92
N PRO A 182 -25.75 -25.40 20.22
CA PRO A 182 -26.95 -25.86 19.51
C PRO A 182 -28.10 -24.83 19.48
N GLY A 183 -28.16 -23.96 20.49
CA GLY A 183 -29.12 -22.84 20.54
C GLY A 183 -28.96 -21.79 19.43
N LEU A 184 -27.87 -21.84 18.65
CA LEU A 184 -27.59 -20.92 17.54
C LEU A 184 -27.94 -21.53 16.18
N ASP A 185 -28.40 -22.78 16.10
CA ASP A 185 -28.59 -23.49 14.82
C ASP A 185 -29.57 -22.78 13.89
N THR A 186 -30.60 -22.10 14.42
CA THR A 186 -31.55 -21.33 13.61
C THR A 186 -30.93 -20.07 12.99
N ALA A 187 -29.83 -19.55 13.54
CA ALA A 187 -29.09 -18.41 12.99
C ALA A 187 -28.13 -18.81 11.85
N PHE A 188 -27.85 -20.11 11.71
CA PHE A 188 -27.01 -20.70 10.68
C PHE A 188 -27.78 -21.77 9.87
N PRO A 189 -28.86 -21.38 9.17
CA PRO A 189 -29.63 -22.32 8.36
C PRO A 189 -28.80 -22.86 7.19
N ASP A 190 -29.15 -24.05 6.73
CA ASP A 190 -28.60 -24.67 5.53
C ASP A 190 -29.32 -24.14 4.27
N ASP A 191 -29.07 -22.86 3.96
CA ASP A 191 -29.68 -22.12 2.84
C ASP A 191 -28.67 -21.71 1.77
N GLY A 192 -27.48 -22.32 1.78
CA GLY A 192 -26.36 -22.00 0.89
C GLY A 192 -25.61 -20.71 1.22
N ARG A 193 -25.99 -19.99 2.29
CA ARG A 193 -25.28 -18.77 2.75
C ARG A 193 -24.46 -18.99 4.01
N THR A 194 -24.62 -20.15 4.65
CA THR A 194 -23.80 -20.59 5.77
C THR A 194 -22.63 -21.40 5.23
N VAL A 195 -21.42 -21.00 5.58
CA VAL A 195 -20.18 -21.70 5.18
C VAL A 195 -19.58 -22.34 6.43
N THR A 196 -18.95 -23.50 6.27
CA THR A 196 -18.27 -24.20 7.37
C THR A 196 -16.77 -24.25 7.13
N GLY A 197 -16.00 -24.56 8.17
CA GLY A 197 -14.56 -24.69 8.06
C GLY A 197 -13.91 -24.86 9.42
N TRP A 198 -12.71 -24.31 9.58
CA TRP A 198 -11.98 -24.43 10.84
C TRP A 198 -11.19 -23.15 11.20
N ALA A 199 -10.92 -22.97 12.49
CA ALA A 199 -10.10 -21.90 13.03
C ALA A 199 -8.93 -22.46 13.84
N HIS A 200 -7.77 -21.82 13.76
CA HIS A 200 -6.59 -22.24 14.48
C HIS A 200 -5.78 -21.05 15.01
N PRO A 201 -5.32 -21.06 16.28
CA PRO A 201 -4.60 -19.94 16.91
C PRO A 201 -3.25 -19.62 16.27
N GLN A 202 -2.64 -20.59 15.57
CA GLN A 202 -1.39 -20.44 14.83
C GLN A 202 -1.58 -20.78 13.35
N GLY A 203 -2.78 -20.54 12.80
CA GLY A 203 -3.12 -20.94 11.44
C GLY A 203 -2.17 -20.39 10.37
N ALA A 204 -1.60 -19.19 10.59
CA ALA A 204 -0.66 -18.60 9.64
C ALA A 204 0.62 -19.43 9.45
N ALA A 205 1.11 -20.08 10.51
CA ALA A 205 2.28 -20.97 10.42
C ALA A 205 1.96 -22.29 9.71
N ARG A 206 0.68 -22.66 9.63
CA ARG A 206 0.20 -23.94 9.07
C ARG A 206 -0.20 -23.84 7.60
N LEU A 207 -0.43 -22.64 7.07
CA LEU A 207 -0.75 -22.43 5.65
C LEU A 207 0.34 -22.95 4.71
N GLY A 208 1.62 -22.84 5.08
CA GLY A 208 2.73 -23.37 4.28
C GLY A 208 2.87 -24.89 4.32
N GLU A 209 2.19 -25.57 5.24
CA GLU A 209 2.14 -27.03 5.36
C GLU A 209 0.92 -27.64 4.64
N MET A 210 0.00 -26.80 4.14
CA MET A 210 -1.21 -27.23 3.46
C MET A 210 -0.92 -27.45 1.97
N GLU A 211 -1.07 -28.70 1.52
CA GLU A 211 -1.18 -29.01 0.09
C GLU A 211 -2.52 -28.43 -0.40
N TRP A 212 -2.46 -27.22 -0.94
CA TRP A 212 -3.55 -26.72 -1.78
C TRP A 212 -3.60 -27.65 -2.98
N GLY A 213 -4.65 -28.47 -3.06
CA GLY A 213 -4.86 -29.34 -4.20
C GLY A 213 -4.80 -28.50 -5.47
N ASP A 214 -3.96 -28.93 -6.41
CA ASP A 214 -3.82 -28.41 -7.76
C ASP A 214 -5.17 -28.54 -8.49
N ASN A 215 -6.07 -27.61 -8.20
CA ASN A 215 -7.39 -27.52 -8.78
C ASN A 215 -7.40 -26.34 -9.75
N GLY A 216 -6.74 -26.54 -10.90
CA GLY A 216 -7.10 -25.85 -12.13
C GLY A 216 -6.14 -24.78 -12.63
N GLU A 217 -4.85 -25.10 -12.81
CA GLU A 217 -3.92 -24.27 -13.60
C GLU A 217 -4.19 -24.29 -15.13
N GLU A 218 -5.24 -24.95 -15.65
CA GLU A 218 -5.38 -25.21 -17.10
C GLU A 218 -6.47 -24.44 -17.90
N GLU A 219 -7.22 -23.47 -17.35
CA GLU A 219 -8.29 -22.81 -18.15
C GLU A 219 -8.24 -21.27 -18.28
N TRP A 220 -7.12 -20.63 -17.90
CA TRP A 220 -7.01 -19.15 -17.92
C TRP A 220 -6.17 -18.56 -19.07
N ALA A 221 -5.66 -19.41 -19.99
CA ALA A 221 -4.65 -19.01 -20.97
C ALA A 221 -5.19 -18.55 -22.35
N GLU A 222 -6.49 -18.45 -22.58
CA GLU A 222 -7.04 -18.02 -23.89
C GLU A 222 -7.99 -16.83 -23.77
N GLY A 223 -7.47 -15.60 -23.89
CA GLY A 223 -8.34 -14.42 -23.98
C GLY A 223 -7.69 -13.06 -24.18
N TRP A 224 -6.42 -12.99 -24.61
CA TRP A 224 -5.68 -11.71 -24.70
C TRP A 224 -5.31 -11.31 -26.14
N GLU A 225 -6.26 -11.48 -27.07
CA GLU A 225 -6.23 -10.74 -28.33
C GLU A 225 -7.31 -9.65 -28.32
N THR A 226 -6.85 -8.40 -28.54
CA THR A 226 -7.61 -7.18 -28.90
C THR A 226 -8.23 -6.32 -27.79
N ALA A 227 -7.38 -5.58 -27.07
CA ALA A 227 -7.77 -4.31 -26.42
C ALA A 227 -7.89 -3.16 -27.47
N ALA A 228 -8.78 -3.32 -28.45
CA ALA A 228 -9.05 -2.30 -29.47
C ALA A 228 -10.54 -2.01 -29.72
N ASP A 229 -11.47 -2.79 -29.16
CA ASP A 229 -12.91 -2.55 -29.30
C ASP A 229 -13.56 -2.30 -27.93
N MET A 230 -13.46 -1.06 -27.44
CA MET A 230 -14.41 -0.53 -26.47
C MET A 230 -14.95 0.81 -26.98
N GLU A 231 -15.69 0.74 -28.09
CA GLU A 231 -16.72 1.73 -28.40
C GLU A 231 -18.10 1.11 -28.16
N GLY A 232 -18.81 1.68 -27.19
CA GLY A 232 -20.26 1.77 -27.16
C GLY A 232 -21.05 0.50 -26.84
N GLU A 233 -21.66 0.47 -25.66
CA GLU A 233 -23.11 0.23 -25.57
C GLU A 233 -23.66 0.77 -24.24
N ASN A 234 -24.39 1.89 -24.34
CA ASN A 234 -25.32 2.32 -23.31
C ASN A 234 -26.50 1.34 -23.33
N GLY A 235 -26.44 0.31 -22.48
CA GLY A 235 -27.56 -0.56 -22.15
C GLY A 235 -27.66 -0.69 -20.65
N GLU A 236 -28.58 0.05 -20.02
CA GLU A 236 -29.01 -0.23 -18.65
C GLU A 236 -29.77 -1.56 -18.65
N THR A 237 -29.05 -2.67 -18.62
CA THR A 237 -29.58 -3.93 -18.08
C THR A 237 -29.29 -3.92 -16.59
N LEU A 238 -30.35 -3.96 -15.78
CA LEU A 238 -30.26 -4.24 -14.35
C LEU A 238 -29.70 -5.66 -14.20
N GLU A 239 -28.38 -5.80 -14.18
CA GLU A 239 -27.72 -7.01 -13.73
C GLU A 239 -28.20 -7.27 -12.31
N GLU A 240 -28.83 -8.43 -12.09
CA GLU A 240 -29.09 -8.92 -10.74
C GLU A 240 -27.72 -9.00 -10.05
N GLU A 241 -27.46 -8.14 -9.06
CA GLU A 241 -26.20 -8.16 -8.31
C GLU A 241 -25.99 -9.59 -7.77
N GLU A 242 -24.95 -10.27 -8.25
CA GLU A 242 -24.56 -11.57 -7.71
C GLU A 242 -24.39 -11.47 -6.18
N PRO A 243 -24.87 -12.48 -5.44
CA PRO A 243 -24.84 -12.42 -3.98
C PRO A 243 -23.40 -12.34 -3.46
N LEU A 244 -23.17 -11.46 -2.48
CA LEU A 244 -21.88 -11.31 -1.80
C LEU A 244 -21.38 -12.67 -1.29
N SER A 245 -20.14 -13.02 -1.62
CA SER A 245 -19.47 -14.21 -1.12
C SER A 245 -18.69 -13.92 0.17
N ILE A 246 -18.55 -14.95 1.01
CA ILE A 246 -17.69 -14.90 2.19
C ILE A 246 -16.26 -15.22 1.72
N PRO A 247 -15.23 -14.46 2.16
CA PRO A 247 -13.85 -14.80 1.84
C PRO A 247 -13.50 -16.22 2.31
N GLU A 248 -12.77 -16.97 1.49
CA GLU A 248 -12.33 -18.35 1.78
C GLU A 248 -11.47 -18.45 3.04
N TRP A 249 -10.84 -17.34 3.46
CA TRP A 249 -10.10 -17.29 4.71
C TRP A 249 -10.13 -15.89 5.33
N GLN A 250 -9.89 -15.85 6.64
CA GLN A 250 -9.73 -14.63 7.42
C GLN A 250 -8.55 -14.77 8.38
N GLY A 251 -7.80 -13.69 8.60
CA GLY A 251 -6.71 -13.65 9.57
C GLY A 251 -5.38 -13.26 8.96
N GLY A 252 -4.27 -13.73 9.56
CA GLY A 252 -2.91 -13.44 9.07
C GLY A 252 -2.41 -12.00 9.30
N GLN A 253 -3.28 -11.09 9.74
CA GLN A 253 -2.95 -9.71 10.04
C GLN A 253 -3.63 -9.28 11.33
N THR A 254 -2.93 -8.52 12.17
CA THR A 254 -3.51 -7.87 13.37
C THR A 254 -2.96 -6.45 13.51
N ARG A 255 -3.59 -5.61 14.34
CA ARG A 255 -3.08 -4.26 14.57
C ARG A 255 -1.92 -4.26 15.55
N THR A 256 -0.95 -3.42 15.25
CA THR A 256 0.23 -3.23 16.11
C THR A 256 -0.07 -2.35 17.32
N LEU A 257 0.86 -2.35 18.29
CA LEU A 257 0.82 -1.48 19.46
C LEU A 257 1.03 0.00 19.07
N PRO A 258 0.40 0.95 19.78
CA PRO A 258 0.61 2.39 19.53
C PRO A 258 2.09 2.81 19.56
N LEU A 259 2.88 2.26 20.49
CA LEU A 259 4.32 2.55 20.57
C LEU A 259 5.06 2.13 19.30
N VAL A 260 4.77 0.93 18.77
CA VAL A 260 5.38 0.41 17.53
C VAL A 260 4.94 1.27 16.35
N LEU A 261 3.64 1.55 16.22
CA LEU A 261 3.08 2.41 15.18
C LEU A 261 3.79 3.77 15.13
N TRP A 262 3.85 4.49 16.24
CA TRP A 262 4.44 5.84 16.27
C TRP A 262 5.95 5.81 16.05
N THR A 263 6.64 4.79 16.55
CA THR A 263 8.08 4.61 16.32
C THR A 263 8.36 4.30 14.85
N ALA A 264 7.56 3.44 14.22
CA ALA A 264 7.66 3.12 12.80
C ALA A 264 7.35 4.33 11.92
N LEU A 265 6.30 5.10 12.23
CA LEU A 265 5.97 6.34 11.52
C LEU A 265 7.11 7.35 11.63
N LEU A 266 7.69 7.54 12.82
CA LEU A 266 8.86 8.39 13.01
C LEU A 266 10.05 7.88 12.16
N GLY A 267 10.25 6.56 12.12
CA GLY A 267 11.26 5.93 11.27
C GLY A 267 11.12 6.32 9.80
N VAL A 268 9.91 6.18 9.24
CA VAL A 268 9.60 6.57 7.84
C VAL A 268 9.77 8.08 7.62
N ILE A 269 9.39 8.93 8.58
CA ILE A 269 9.59 10.39 8.48
C ILE A 269 11.08 10.74 8.44
N LEU A 270 11.88 10.11 9.31
CA LEU A 270 13.33 10.35 9.38
C LEU A 270 14.06 9.89 8.11
N THR A 271 13.69 8.71 7.57
CA THR A 271 14.27 8.22 6.31
C THR A 271 13.87 9.10 5.12
N ALA A 272 12.61 9.51 5.02
CA ALA A 272 12.15 10.42 3.97
C ALA A 272 12.84 11.79 4.06
N ALA A 273 12.94 12.38 5.26
CA ALA A 273 13.62 13.65 5.47
C ALA A 273 15.14 13.55 5.16
N GLY A 274 15.77 12.47 5.60
CA GLY A 274 17.17 12.16 5.30
C GLY A 274 17.41 11.98 3.80
N GLY A 275 16.53 11.23 3.12
CA GLY A 275 16.53 11.00 1.67
C GLY A 275 16.39 12.29 0.88
N ALA A 276 15.37 13.09 1.17
CA ALA A 276 15.14 14.40 0.55
C ALA A 276 16.36 15.33 0.71
N MET A 277 16.96 15.36 1.91
CA MET A 277 18.16 16.15 2.17
C MET A 277 19.38 15.61 1.42
N LEU A 278 19.55 14.29 1.35
CA LEU A 278 20.65 13.64 0.63
C LEU A 278 20.55 13.94 -0.87
N HIS A 279 19.39 13.68 -1.45
CA HIS A 279 19.11 13.90 -2.85
C HIS A 279 19.28 15.37 -3.25
N THR A 280 18.75 16.30 -2.44
CA THR A 280 18.97 17.74 -2.64
C THR A 280 20.46 18.09 -2.65
N ARG A 281 21.25 17.56 -1.71
CA ARG A 281 22.70 17.86 -1.63
C ARG A 281 23.45 17.25 -2.82
N LEU A 282 23.08 16.06 -3.28
CA LEU A 282 23.65 15.43 -4.46
C LEU A 282 23.34 16.23 -5.74
N CYS A 283 22.08 16.61 -5.95
CA CYS A 283 21.68 17.45 -7.08
C CYS A 283 22.47 18.78 -7.10
N LEU A 284 22.58 19.46 -5.96
CA LEU A 284 23.31 20.73 -5.90
C LEU A 284 24.81 20.56 -6.08
N ARG A 285 25.39 19.45 -5.61
CA ARG A 285 26.79 19.11 -5.86
C ARG A 285 27.04 18.83 -7.34
N TRP A 286 26.18 18.05 -8.00
CA TRP A 286 26.30 17.79 -9.44
C TRP A 286 26.03 19.03 -10.29
N ALA A 287 25.19 19.96 -9.83
CA ALA A 287 25.00 21.25 -10.50
C ALA A 287 26.30 22.08 -10.56
N GLU A 288 27.14 21.97 -9.52
CA GLU A 288 28.43 22.65 -9.41
C GLU A 288 29.57 21.87 -10.08
N ASP A 289 29.62 20.54 -9.89
CA ASP A 289 30.74 19.68 -10.31
C ASP A 289 30.68 19.27 -11.81
N LEU A 290 29.48 19.18 -12.42
CA LEU A 290 29.36 18.75 -13.81
C LEU A 290 29.76 19.87 -14.80
N ALA A 291 30.57 19.47 -15.78
CA ALA A 291 30.98 20.33 -16.88
C ALA A 291 29.76 20.90 -17.65
N PRO A 292 29.81 22.14 -18.17
CA PRO A 292 28.67 22.78 -18.83
C PRO A 292 28.10 22.04 -20.04
N ASP A 293 28.94 21.29 -20.74
CA ASP A 293 28.61 20.47 -21.89
C ASP A 293 27.98 19.13 -21.51
N ASN A 294 28.15 18.66 -20.26
CA ASN A 294 27.59 17.40 -19.78
C ASN A 294 26.06 17.34 -19.96
N PHE A 295 25.56 16.18 -20.40
CA PHE A 295 24.15 15.97 -20.68
C PHE A 295 23.23 16.26 -19.49
N PHE A 296 23.60 15.86 -18.27
CA PHE A 296 22.80 16.03 -17.04
C PHE A 296 22.99 17.38 -16.37
N ALA A 297 23.99 18.17 -16.74
CA ALA A 297 24.26 19.46 -16.09
C ALA A 297 23.04 20.41 -16.07
N PRO A 298 22.25 20.55 -17.16
CA PRO A 298 21.05 21.39 -17.14
C PRO A 298 20.03 20.97 -16.09
N LEU A 299 19.78 19.65 -15.93
CA LEU A 299 18.82 19.12 -14.95
C LEU A 299 19.18 19.56 -13.53
N PHE A 300 20.40 19.27 -13.10
CA PHE A 300 20.84 19.58 -11.75
C PHE A 300 20.98 21.07 -11.49
N ARG A 301 21.39 21.85 -12.51
CA ARG A 301 21.39 23.32 -12.43
C ARG A 301 19.98 23.89 -12.29
N GLU A 302 18.97 23.26 -12.88
CA GLU A 302 17.57 23.69 -12.72
C GLU A 302 17.13 23.61 -11.24
N VAL A 303 17.57 22.59 -10.50
CA VAL A 303 17.34 22.46 -9.06
C VAL A 303 17.95 23.64 -8.30
N ALA A 304 19.19 24.03 -8.64
CA ALA A 304 19.86 25.18 -8.04
C ALA A 304 19.19 26.52 -8.39
N LEU A 305 18.65 26.65 -9.60
CA LEU A 305 17.96 27.85 -10.08
C LEU A 305 16.56 28.00 -9.47
N ARG A 306 15.91 26.90 -9.07
CA ARG A 306 14.52 26.89 -8.57
C ARG A 306 14.38 26.25 -7.18
N PRO A 307 15.10 26.73 -6.16
CA PRO A 307 15.11 26.10 -4.84
C PRO A 307 13.76 26.18 -4.11
N ARG A 308 12.89 27.13 -4.48
CA ARG A 308 11.53 27.23 -3.92
C ARG A 308 10.60 26.16 -4.52
N LEU A 309 10.68 25.94 -5.83
CA LEU A 309 9.90 24.90 -6.51
C LEU A 309 10.35 23.51 -6.04
N TRP A 310 11.67 23.27 -5.97
CA TRP A 310 12.22 22.00 -5.50
C TRP A 310 11.75 21.65 -4.09
N ARG A 311 11.94 22.57 -3.12
CA ARG A 311 11.48 22.36 -1.73
C ARG A 311 9.96 22.28 -1.62
N GLY A 312 9.24 23.07 -2.41
CA GLY A 312 7.78 23.03 -2.47
C GLY A 312 7.27 21.67 -2.95
N MET A 313 7.92 21.06 -3.94
CA MET A 313 7.54 19.74 -4.46
C MET A 313 7.73 18.65 -3.39
N HIS A 314 8.85 18.66 -2.67
CA HIS A 314 9.07 17.72 -1.56
C HIS A 314 8.00 17.90 -0.48
N LEU A 315 7.79 19.14 -0.03
CA LEU A 315 6.83 19.43 1.04
C LEU A 315 5.41 19.04 0.63
N ALA A 316 5.02 19.31 -0.62
CA ALA A 316 3.69 18.98 -1.11
C ALA A 316 3.50 17.45 -1.24
N LEU A 317 4.40 16.75 -1.92
CA LEU A 317 4.23 15.32 -2.19
C LEU A 317 4.40 14.48 -0.92
N TYR A 318 5.46 14.68 -0.13
CA TYR A 318 5.57 14.02 1.17
C TYR A 318 4.46 14.44 2.13
N GLY A 319 4.02 15.71 2.07
CA GLY A 319 2.89 16.19 2.85
C GLY A 319 1.59 15.43 2.54
N VAL A 320 1.29 15.18 1.27
CA VAL A 320 0.15 14.36 0.84
C VAL A 320 0.27 12.93 1.35
N MET A 321 1.45 12.31 1.20
CA MET A 321 1.68 10.94 1.67
C MET A 321 1.52 10.81 3.19
N PHE A 322 2.16 11.68 3.97
CA PHE A 322 2.07 11.62 5.44
C PHE A 322 0.67 12.01 5.94
N TYR A 323 -0.02 12.93 5.26
CA TYR A 323 -1.43 13.20 5.55
C TYR A 323 -2.28 11.95 5.33
N ALA A 324 -2.07 11.23 4.22
CA ALA A 324 -2.79 10.00 3.92
C ALA A 324 -2.50 8.88 4.93
N MET A 325 -1.24 8.72 5.35
CA MET A 325 -0.85 7.80 6.43
C MET A 325 -1.58 8.12 7.73
N MET A 326 -1.63 9.41 8.12
CA MET A 326 -2.34 9.84 9.33
C MET A 326 -3.85 9.63 9.22
N ALA A 327 -4.44 9.88 8.04
CA ALA A 327 -5.85 9.62 7.78
C ALA A 327 -6.16 8.11 7.89
N ALA A 328 -5.32 7.25 7.31
CA ALA A 328 -5.41 5.81 7.45
C ALA A 328 -5.31 5.36 8.92
N ILE A 329 -4.37 5.93 9.69
CA ILE A 329 -4.24 5.66 11.13
C ILE A 329 -5.51 6.02 11.91
N SER A 330 -6.17 7.12 11.53
CA SER A 330 -7.43 7.55 12.15
C SER A 330 -8.64 6.72 11.71
N GLN A 331 -8.53 5.96 10.62
CA GLN A 331 -9.61 5.14 10.06
C GLN A 331 -9.12 3.72 9.71
N PRO A 332 -8.82 2.88 10.71
CA PRO A 332 -8.22 1.57 10.49
C PRO A 332 -9.09 0.62 9.65
N LEU A 333 -10.42 0.69 9.79
CA LEU A 333 -11.35 -0.09 8.98
C LEU A 333 -11.22 0.23 7.48
N PHE A 334 -11.21 1.52 7.15
CA PHE A 334 -11.03 1.95 5.77
C PHE A 334 -9.67 1.47 5.24
N ASN A 335 -8.61 1.60 6.04
CA ASN A 335 -7.28 1.12 5.67
C ASN A 335 -7.24 -0.40 5.44
N HIS A 336 -7.86 -1.19 6.31
CA HIS A 336 -7.95 -2.65 6.19
C HIS A 336 -8.59 -3.06 4.86
N ARG A 337 -9.73 -2.43 4.52
CA ARG A 337 -10.43 -2.70 3.26
C ARG A 337 -9.62 -2.25 2.04
N MET A 338 -8.98 -1.09 2.12
CA MET A 338 -8.10 -0.60 1.05
C MET A 338 -6.87 -1.49 0.84
N LEU A 339 -6.31 -2.08 1.88
CA LEU A 339 -5.19 -3.02 1.74
C LEU A 339 -5.64 -4.30 1.04
N ALA A 340 -6.79 -4.86 1.41
CA ALA A 340 -7.33 -6.03 0.72
C ALA A 340 -7.59 -5.73 -0.77
N PHE A 341 -8.06 -4.52 -1.10
CA PHE A 341 -8.21 -4.05 -2.48
C PHE A 341 -6.86 -3.95 -3.21
N VAL A 342 -5.84 -3.40 -2.55
CA VAL A 342 -4.49 -3.31 -3.12
C VAL A 342 -3.89 -4.71 -3.33
N SER A 343 -4.10 -5.64 -2.40
CA SER A 343 -3.68 -7.03 -2.56
C SER A 343 -4.36 -7.70 -3.76
N ALA A 344 -5.68 -7.51 -3.92
CA ALA A 344 -6.42 -8.02 -5.08
C ALA A 344 -5.88 -7.47 -6.42
N MET A 345 -5.42 -6.20 -6.46
CA MET A 345 -4.75 -5.64 -7.64
C MET A 345 -3.47 -6.39 -8.05
N PHE A 346 -2.76 -6.99 -7.09
CA PHE A 346 -1.52 -7.74 -7.35
C PHE A 346 -1.75 -9.21 -7.70
N THR A 347 -2.87 -9.80 -7.31
CA THR A 347 -3.19 -11.21 -7.57
C THR A 347 -4.05 -11.40 -8.81
N GLU A 348 -5.03 -10.53 -9.01
CA GLU A 348 -6.06 -10.66 -10.05
C GLU A 348 -6.16 -9.42 -10.95
N GLY A 349 -5.49 -8.32 -10.58
CA GLY A 349 -5.49 -7.06 -11.30
C GLY A 349 -4.31 -6.86 -12.25
N GLY A 350 -4.19 -5.66 -12.83
CA GLY A 350 -3.17 -5.32 -13.83
C GLY A 350 -1.70 -5.30 -13.35
N LEU A 351 -1.39 -5.84 -12.17
CA LEU A 351 -0.04 -5.98 -11.61
C LEU A 351 0.35 -7.44 -11.29
N ASP A 352 -0.49 -8.42 -11.62
CA ASP A 352 -0.24 -9.87 -11.60
C ASP A 352 1.20 -10.28 -12.00
N HIS A 353 1.67 -9.80 -13.14
CA HIS A 353 2.99 -10.07 -13.71
C HIS A 353 4.16 -9.64 -12.81
N VAL A 354 3.95 -8.66 -11.93
CA VAL A 354 4.95 -8.27 -10.91
C VAL A 354 4.96 -9.30 -9.79
N GLY A 355 3.78 -9.74 -9.33
CA GLY A 355 3.63 -10.78 -8.33
C GLY A 355 4.30 -12.09 -8.75
N GLU A 356 4.01 -12.56 -9.95
CA GLU A 356 4.62 -13.76 -10.54
C GLU A 356 6.16 -13.66 -10.63
N ALA A 357 6.68 -12.47 -10.97
CA ALA A 357 8.10 -12.24 -11.05
C ALA A 357 8.79 -12.38 -9.68
N TYR A 358 8.17 -11.96 -8.59
CA TYR A 358 8.68 -12.18 -7.24
C TYR A 358 8.55 -13.65 -6.81
N ALA A 359 7.43 -14.29 -7.16
CA ALA A 359 7.21 -15.71 -6.88
C ALA A 359 8.26 -16.63 -7.55
N SER A 360 8.81 -16.22 -8.70
CA SER A 360 9.88 -16.95 -9.40
C SER A 360 11.19 -17.10 -8.60
N GLY A 361 11.40 -16.30 -7.55
CA GLY A 361 12.66 -16.24 -6.81
C GLY A 361 13.84 -15.65 -7.60
N SER A 362 13.61 -15.14 -8.82
CA SER A 362 14.65 -14.52 -9.65
C SER A 362 14.77 -13.03 -9.37
N ILE A 363 15.86 -12.62 -8.72
CA ILE A 363 16.16 -11.20 -8.43
C ILE A 363 16.11 -10.34 -9.69
N LEU A 364 16.67 -10.83 -10.81
CA LEU A 364 16.71 -10.06 -12.06
C LEU A 364 15.32 -9.90 -12.68
N GLN A 365 14.49 -10.95 -12.63
CA GLN A 365 13.13 -10.90 -13.18
C GLN A 365 12.24 -9.97 -12.35
N ALA A 366 12.27 -10.09 -11.02
CA ALA A 366 11.56 -9.22 -10.11
C ALA A 366 12.00 -7.75 -10.24
N ALA A 367 13.32 -7.50 -10.33
CA ALA A 367 13.86 -6.15 -10.54
C ALA A 367 13.41 -5.57 -11.89
N TRP A 368 13.41 -6.37 -12.95
CA TRP A 368 12.97 -5.92 -14.27
C TRP A 368 11.47 -5.59 -14.30
N ALA A 369 10.62 -6.46 -13.73
CA ALA A 369 9.18 -6.23 -13.66
C ALA A 369 8.85 -4.96 -12.85
N THR A 370 9.47 -4.82 -11.67
CA THR A 370 9.34 -3.64 -10.81
C THR A 370 9.81 -2.37 -11.53
N TRP A 371 10.98 -2.41 -12.17
CA TRP A 371 11.49 -1.28 -12.94
C TRP A 371 10.58 -0.92 -14.11
N LYS A 372 10.12 -1.91 -14.89
CA LYS A 372 9.22 -1.69 -16.03
C LYS A 372 7.96 -0.96 -15.58
N ASN A 373 7.32 -1.42 -14.51
CA ASN A 373 6.13 -0.78 -13.97
C ASN A 373 6.45 0.64 -13.46
N ASN A 374 7.40 0.78 -12.53
CA ASN A 374 7.65 2.06 -11.85
C ASN A 374 8.27 3.11 -12.78
N TYR A 375 9.17 2.72 -13.67
CA TYR A 375 9.79 3.63 -14.62
C TYR A 375 8.98 3.82 -15.89
N LEU A 376 8.70 2.79 -16.67
CA LEU A 376 8.05 2.98 -17.98
C LEU A 376 6.59 3.37 -17.84
N THR A 377 5.82 2.63 -17.05
CA THR A 377 4.39 2.89 -16.88
C THR A 377 4.17 4.10 -15.98
N GLN A 378 4.64 4.07 -14.73
CA GLN A 378 4.27 5.11 -13.76
C GLN A 378 4.98 6.45 -14.00
N THR A 379 6.24 6.43 -14.46
CA THR A 379 7.06 7.65 -14.61
C THR A 379 7.04 8.17 -16.05
N VAL A 380 7.43 7.37 -17.04
CA VAL A 380 7.51 7.83 -18.43
C VAL A 380 6.12 8.09 -18.99
N LEU A 381 5.23 7.10 -18.98
CA LEU A 381 3.90 7.24 -19.55
C LEU A 381 3.03 8.20 -18.74
N TRP A 382 2.85 7.92 -17.44
CA TRP A 382 1.87 8.66 -16.64
C TRP A 382 2.36 9.99 -16.05
N THR A 383 3.67 10.25 -16.02
CA THR A 383 4.19 11.53 -15.50
C THR A 383 4.78 12.39 -16.61
N PHE A 384 5.78 11.89 -17.35
CA PHE A 384 6.45 12.67 -18.39
C PHE A 384 5.57 12.85 -19.63
N LEU A 385 5.12 11.78 -20.27
CA LEU A 385 4.34 11.85 -21.53
C LEU A 385 3.04 12.62 -21.34
N LEU A 386 2.33 12.38 -20.23
CA LEU A 386 1.15 13.15 -19.85
C LEU A 386 1.42 14.66 -19.70
N SER A 387 2.67 15.05 -19.43
CA SER A 387 3.11 16.45 -19.27
C SER A 387 3.97 16.98 -20.42
N VAL A 388 4.03 16.29 -21.56
CA VAL A 388 4.75 16.77 -22.75
C VAL A 388 4.09 18.05 -23.28
N PHE A 389 2.76 18.04 -23.39
CA PHE A 389 2.01 19.28 -23.50
C PHE A 389 2.24 20.08 -22.20
N PRO A 390 2.49 21.40 -22.25
CA PRO A 390 2.97 22.19 -21.12
C PRO A 390 1.89 22.46 -20.04
N VAL A 391 1.20 21.40 -19.65
CA VAL A 391 0.24 21.28 -18.55
C VAL A 391 0.84 20.20 -17.66
N ALA A 392 1.28 20.54 -16.45
CA ALA A 392 1.99 19.63 -15.56
C ALA A 392 1.06 18.60 -14.89
N LEU A 393 0.22 17.93 -15.69
CA LEU A 393 -0.77 16.93 -15.25
C LEU A 393 -0.12 15.73 -14.56
N GLY A 394 1.11 15.39 -14.93
CA GLY A 394 1.90 14.36 -14.25
C GLY A 394 2.03 14.60 -12.75
N VAL A 395 2.09 15.86 -12.29
CA VAL A 395 2.14 16.18 -10.85
C VAL A 395 0.86 15.74 -10.13
N LEU A 396 -0.30 15.92 -10.76
CA LEU A 396 -1.59 15.52 -10.17
C LEU A 396 -1.67 14.00 -10.05
N LYS A 397 -1.26 13.28 -11.09
CA LYS A 397 -1.17 11.82 -11.07
C LYS A 397 -0.19 11.35 -9.99
N THR A 398 1.00 11.95 -9.90
CA THR A 398 2.00 11.60 -8.87
C THR A 398 1.45 11.88 -7.47
N ALA A 399 0.75 12.99 -7.25
CA ALA A 399 0.10 13.28 -5.97
C ALA A 399 -0.94 12.22 -5.60
N ALA A 400 -1.73 11.72 -6.56
CA ALA A 400 -2.65 10.61 -6.33
C ALA A 400 -1.90 9.31 -5.98
N SER A 401 -0.77 9.03 -6.63
CA SER A 401 0.10 7.90 -6.26
C SER A 401 0.66 8.03 -4.83
N PHE A 402 1.10 9.22 -4.42
CA PHE A 402 1.56 9.48 -3.04
C PHE A 402 0.43 9.35 -2.01
N LEU A 403 -0.79 9.74 -2.37
CA LEU A 403 -1.98 9.54 -1.54
C LEU A 403 -2.24 8.05 -1.30
N LEU A 404 -2.29 7.25 -2.39
CA LEU A 404 -2.53 5.81 -2.30
C LEU A 404 -1.40 5.09 -1.56
N ALA A 405 -0.13 5.44 -1.87
CA ALA A 405 1.03 4.91 -1.18
C ALA A 405 0.99 5.25 0.31
N GLY A 406 0.60 6.48 0.69
CA GLY A 406 0.46 6.84 2.09
C GLY A 406 -0.65 6.07 2.82
N VAL A 407 -1.77 5.74 2.16
CA VAL A 407 -2.77 4.83 2.75
C VAL A 407 -2.18 3.43 2.93
N ALA A 408 -1.63 2.84 1.87
CA ALA A 408 -1.09 1.48 1.91
C ALA A 408 0.07 1.34 2.90
N MET A 409 0.86 2.40 3.09
CA MET A 409 2.07 2.37 3.90
C MET A 409 1.88 2.81 5.36
N ALA A 410 0.65 2.97 5.83
CA ALA A 410 0.41 3.29 7.23
C ALA A 410 0.90 2.12 8.12
N PRO A 411 1.76 2.36 9.12
CA PRO A 411 2.32 1.31 9.98
C PRO A 411 1.33 0.86 11.06
N LEU A 412 0.13 0.44 10.63
CA LEU A 412 -0.98 0.03 11.48
C LEU A 412 -0.95 -1.45 11.85
N TRP A 413 -0.29 -2.25 11.02
CA TRP A 413 -0.41 -3.70 11.06
C TRP A 413 0.87 -4.34 11.56
N THR A 414 0.72 -5.50 12.19
CA THR A 414 1.85 -6.30 12.63
C THR A 414 2.71 -6.72 11.46
N GLY A 415 4.03 -6.70 11.64
CA GLY A 415 5.01 -7.04 10.60
C GLY A 415 5.36 -5.87 9.67
N THR A 416 4.58 -4.78 9.64
CA THR A 416 4.88 -3.62 8.78
C THR A 416 6.22 -2.98 9.15
N ALA A 417 6.55 -2.87 10.44
CA ALA A 417 7.83 -2.33 10.88
C ALA A 417 9.02 -3.16 10.38
N SER A 418 8.91 -4.49 10.46
CA SER A 418 9.93 -5.44 9.97
C SER A 418 10.16 -5.30 8.47
N MET A 419 9.07 -5.32 7.69
CA MET A 419 9.11 -5.12 6.23
C MET A 419 9.82 -3.81 5.86
N TYR A 420 9.56 -2.73 6.60
CA TYR A 420 10.15 -1.43 6.33
C TYR A 420 11.63 -1.31 6.68
N VAL A 421 12.19 -2.16 7.56
CA VAL A 421 13.64 -2.11 7.86
C VAL A 421 14.46 -2.14 6.57
N PHE A 422 14.08 -3.01 5.63
CA PHE A 422 14.75 -3.14 4.35
C PHE A 422 14.08 -2.30 3.26
N HIS A 423 12.75 -2.35 3.17
CA HIS A 423 11.99 -1.75 2.06
C HIS A 423 11.99 -0.21 2.08
N VAL A 424 12.19 0.44 3.24
CA VAL A 424 12.15 1.92 3.34
C VAL A 424 13.20 2.62 2.48
N ILE A 425 14.33 1.98 2.20
CA ILE A 425 15.36 2.54 1.33
C ILE A 425 14.86 2.58 -0.12
N THR A 426 14.28 1.49 -0.62
CA THR A 426 13.62 1.46 -1.94
C THR A 426 12.58 2.56 -2.02
N MET A 427 11.66 2.62 -1.06
CA MET A 427 10.56 3.58 -1.09
C MET A 427 11.06 5.02 -1.17
N VAL A 428 12.10 5.38 -0.40
CA VAL A 428 12.72 6.70 -0.49
C VAL A 428 13.30 6.95 -1.88
N LEU A 429 14.02 5.99 -2.47
CA LEU A 429 14.59 6.16 -3.81
C LEU A 429 13.50 6.37 -4.88
N GLU A 430 12.39 5.64 -4.79
CA GLU A 430 11.26 5.77 -5.72
C GLU A 430 10.56 7.12 -5.56
N PHE A 431 10.24 7.53 -4.34
CA PHE A 431 9.61 8.81 -4.08
C PHE A 431 10.50 9.97 -4.52
N GLU A 432 11.81 9.91 -4.30
CA GLU A 432 12.76 10.91 -4.77
C GLU A 432 12.81 10.97 -6.31
N ALA A 433 12.66 9.83 -7.01
CA ALA A 433 12.54 9.79 -8.47
C ALA A 433 11.25 10.49 -8.95
N TYR A 434 10.12 10.19 -8.33
CA TYR A 434 8.83 10.79 -8.68
C TYR A 434 8.77 12.29 -8.36
N ILE A 435 9.39 12.72 -7.25
CA ILE A 435 9.53 14.14 -6.90
C ILE A 435 10.41 14.86 -7.94
N MET A 436 11.51 14.25 -8.39
CA MET A 436 12.34 14.80 -9.46
C MET A 436 11.56 14.91 -10.77
N ALA A 437 10.83 13.86 -11.18
CA ALA A 437 9.98 13.90 -12.37
C ALA A 437 8.95 15.04 -12.29
N SER A 438 8.24 15.14 -11.16
CA SER A 438 7.25 16.18 -10.88
C SER A 438 7.85 17.58 -10.91
N PHE A 439 9.05 17.77 -10.34
CA PHE A 439 9.77 19.03 -10.41
C PHE A 439 10.09 19.41 -11.87
N VAL A 440 10.56 18.45 -12.66
CA VAL A 440 11.00 18.68 -14.04
C VAL A 440 9.83 18.97 -14.96
N VAL A 441 8.68 18.29 -14.84
CA VAL A 441 7.52 18.59 -15.69
C VAL A 441 6.98 20.02 -15.45
N VAL A 442 7.07 20.53 -14.22
CA VAL A 442 6.75 21.93 -13.93
C VAL A 442 7.81 22.87 -14.51
N ALA A 443 9.10 22.54 -14.34
CA ALA A 443 10.19 23.34 -14.91
C ALA A 443 10.12 23.39 -16.44
N TRP A 444 9.79 22.27 -17.08
CA TRP A 444 9.52 22.12 -18.50
C TRP A 444 8.41 23.07 -18.96
N ALA A 445 7.23 23.00 -18.34
CA ALA A 445 6.12 23.89 -18.68
C ALA A 445 6.54 25.36 -18.58
N ILE A 446 7.20 25.76 -17.49
CA ILE A 446 7.68 27.14 -17.30
C ILE A 446 8.65 27.54 -18.42
N ARG A 447 9.63 26.69 -18.77
CA ARG A 447 10.64 26.98 -19.80
C ARG A 447 10.01 27.05 -21.20
N ILE A 448 9.06 26.18 -21.52
CA ILE A 448 8.33 26.20 -22.80
C ILE A 448 7.50 27.48 -22.95
N PHE A 449 6.77 27.89 -21.91
CA PHE A 449 6.06 29.17 -21.94
C PHE A 449 7.01 30.36 -22.08
N GLN A 450 8.19 30.31 -21.45
CA GLN A 450 9.20 31.35 -21.63
C GLN A 450 9.79 31.37 -23.04
N ALA A 451 10.03 30.19 -23.63
CA ALA A 451 10.52 30.06 -25.00
C ALA A 451 9.55 30.69 -26.01
N GLY A 452 8.24 30.47 -25.85
CA GLY A 452 7.21 31.07 -26.71
C GLY A 452 7.06 32.59 -26.56
N ARG A 453 7.42 33.16 -25.40
CA ARG A 453 7.30 34.61 -25.12
C ARG A 453 8.54 35.42 -25.50
N LYS A 454 9.71 34.79 -25.63
CA LYS A 454 10.99 35.48 -25.90
C LYS A 454 11.36 35.34 -27.39
N PRO A 455 11.57 36.45 -28.12
CA PRO A 455 11.89 36.37 -29.54
C PRO A 455 13.34 35.89 -29.80
N GLY A 456 13.55 35.30 -30.98
CA GLY A 456 14.88 35.06 -31.53
C GLY A 456 15.73 34.02 -30.79
N PRO A 457 17.06 34.23 -30.67
CA PRO A 457 18.00 33.25 -30.10
C PRO A 457 17.70 32.86 -28.65
N VAL A 458 17.14 33.79 -27.85
CA VAL A 458 16.85 33.55 -26.44
C VAL A 458 15.72 32.53 -26.28
N GLY A 459 14.65 32.63 -27.08
CA GLY A 459 13.57 31.64 -27.08
C GLY A 459 14.05 30.24 -27.49
N LYS A 460 14.92 30.16 -28.50
CA LYS A 460 15.55 28.89 -28.93
C LYS A 460 16.41 28.26 -27.83
N MET A 461 17.15 29.08 -27.10
CA MET A 461 17.97 28.63 -25.97
C MET A 461 17.12 28.08 -24.83
N GLU A 462 16.01 28.75 -24.46
CA GLU A 462 15.06 28.26 -23.45
C GLU A 462 14.45 26.92 -23.86
N PHE A 463 14.07 26.77 -25.13
CA PHE A 463 13.53 25.51 -25.65
C PHE A 463 14.58 24.38 -25.60
N HIS A 464 15.81 24.63 -26.06
CA HIS A 464 16.87 23.63 -26.02
C HIS A 464 17.22 23.22 -24.58
N TRP A 465 17.24 24.18 -23.66
CA TRP A 465 17.40 23.91 -22.23
C TRP A 465 16.26 23.05 -21.70
N ALA A 466 15.01 23.37 -22.05
CA ALA A 466 13.82 22.60 -21.69
C ALA A 466 13.94 21.14 -22.13
N VAL A 467 14.34 20.89 -23.39
CA VAL A 467 14.51 19.53 -23.92
C VAL A 467 15.60 18.77 -23.16
N ARG A 468 16.73 19.43 -22.83
CA ARG A 468 17.82 18.79 -22.08
C ARG A 468 17.44 18.47 -20.64
N ILE A 469 16.72 19.36 -19.94
CA ILE A 469 16.24 19.03 -18.58
C ILE A 469 15.25 17.87 -18.61
N PHE A 470 14.37 17.81 -19.61
CA PHE A 470 13.34 16.77 -19.71
C PHE A 470 13.95 15.41 -20.03
N GLY A 471 14.79 15.33 -21.06
CA GLY A 471 15.52 14.09 -21.41
C GLY A 471 16.50 13.66 -20.31
N GLY A 472 17.20 14.62 -19.69
CA GLY A 472 18.07 14.36 -18.54
C GLY A 472 17.32 13.75 -17.37
N ALA A 473 16.12 14.25 -17.08
CA ALA A 473 15.29 13.75 -15.99
C ALA A 473 14.76 12.35 -16.26
N ILE A 474 14.25 12.07 -17.47
CA ILE A 474 13.80 10.73 -17.86
C ILE A 474 14.91 9.70 -17.57
N LEU A 475 16.13 9.95 -18.06
CA LEU A 475 17.24 9.03 -17.81
C LEU A 475 17.65 8.97 -16.33
N ALA A 476 17.73 10.11 -15.64
CA ALA A 476 18.12 10.14 -14.22
C ALA A 476 17.13 9.38 -13.34
N THR A 477 15.82 9.56 -13.56
CA THR A 477 14.78 8.80 -12.85
C THR A 477 14.80 7.32 -13.19
N GLY A 478 15.08 6.96 -14.45
CA GLY A 478 15.22 5.56 -14.86
C GLY A 478 16.38 4.86 -14.18
N ILE A 479 17.52 5.54 -14.00
CA ILE A 479 18.67 5.02 -13.25
C ILE A 479 18.31 4.86 -11.76
N LEU A 480 17.69 5.88 -11.16
CA LEU A 480 17.33 5.85 -9.74
C LEU A 480 16.34 4.71 -9.43
N LEU A 481 15.32 4.54 -10.28
CA LEU A 481 14.35 3.47 -10.16
C LEU A 481 14.94 2.09 -10.48
N ALA A 482 15.96 1.99 -11.35
CA ALA A 482 16.66 0.73 -11.58
C ALA A 482 17.43 0.27 -10.34
N VAL A 483 18.09 1.22 -9.66
CA VAL A 483 18.77 0.96 -8.38
C VAL A 483 17.76 0.56 -7.31
N ALA A 484 16.62 1.26 -7.23
CA ALA A 484 15.56 0.95 -6.28
C ALA A 484 15.00 -0.47 -6.51
N ALA A 485 14.59 -0.78 -7.74
CA ALA A 485 14.02 -2.07 -8.12
C ALA A 485 15.00 -3.23 -7.91
N PHE A 486 16.29 -3.03 -8.21
CA PHE A 486 17.31 -4.06 -7.96
C PHE A 486 17.52 -4.30 -6.46
N TYR A 487 17.61 -3.23 -5.67
CA TYR A 487 17.75 -3.34 -4.22
C TYR A 487 16.52 -4.02 -3.60
N GLU A 488 15.32 -3.63 -4.02
CA GLU A 488 14.06 -4.23 -3.57
C GLU A 488 14.02 -5.73 -3.87
N ALA A 489 14.21 -6.10 -5.13
CA ALA A 489 14.22 -7.50 -5.54
C ALA A 489 15.28 -8.30 -4.80
N ALA A 490 16.49 -7.75 -4.64
CA ALA A 490 17.55 -8.42 -3.90
C ALA A 490 17.15 -8.64 -2.44
N THR A 491 16.59 -7.62 -1.76
CA THR A 491 16.19 -7.75 -0.36
C THR A 491 15.01 -8.70 -0.17
N LEU A 492 13.93 -8.54 -0.93
CA LEU A 492 12.72 -9.35 -0.76
C LEU A 492 12.97 -10.82 -1.11
N VAL A 493 13.62 -11.11 -2.24
CA VAL A 493 13.91 -12.50 -2.64
C VAL A 493 14.86 -13.17 -1.65
N THR A 494 15.89 -12.48 -1.17
CA THR A 494 16.83 -13.08 -0.20
C THR A 494 16.21 -13.25 1.18
N LEU A 495 15.33 -12.34 1.61
CA LEU A 495 14.56 -12.48 2.84
C LEU A 495 13.62 -13.68 2.76
N THR A 496 12.86 -13.82 1.67
CA THR A 496 11.96 -14.97 1.46
C THR A 496 12.74 -16.28 1.44
N ALA A 497 13.88 -16.34 0.73
CA ALA A 497 14.73 -17.52 0.68
C ALA A 497 15.40 -17.88 2.02
N ALA A 498 15.56 -16.92 2.95
CA ALA A 498 16.11 -17.16 4.28
C ALA A 498 15.04 -17.60 5.30
N LEU A 499 13.76 -17.40 4.99
CA LEU A 499 12.61 -17.80 5.81
C LEU A 499 12.04 -19.17 5.43
N GLN A 500 12.39 -19.68 4.24
CA GLN A 500 12.20 -21.07 3.80
C GLN A 500 13.35 -21.94 4.29
#